data_AF-A0A5D3FHB5-F1
#
_entry.id   AF-A0A5D3FHB5-F1
#
_cell.length_a   1.000
_cell.length_b   1.000
_cell.length_c   1.000
_cell.angle_alpha   90.00
_cell.angle_beta   90.00
_cell.angle_gamma   90.00
#
_symmetry.space_group_name_H-M   'P 1'
#
loop_
_entity.id
_entity.type
_entity.pdbx_description
1 polymer ?
#
loop_
_entity_poly.entity_id
_entity_poly.type
_entity_poly.pdbx_seq_one_letter_code
_entity_poly.pdbx_strand_id
1 'polypeptide(L)'
;MLVGDDYLTDGRPAPLGTVLRYLTRDDIGAWFGVSGDAVRKWQERYADGETYRPFPAPDVILGGTPGWSPHREAEIYAWHKGKPGRGAGGGRPRKERQPE
;
A
#
# COMPACT_ATOMS: atom_id res chain seq x y z
N MET A 1 11.98 27.49 4.07
CA MET A 1 12.45 26.39 4.95
C MET A 1 11.83 25.12 4.39
N LEU A 2 12.58 24.38 3.57
CA LEU A 2 12.08 23.17 2.91
C LEU A 2 12.32 21.98 3.84
N VAL A 3 11.28 21.19 4.04
CA VAL A 3 11.25 20.03 4.93
C VAL A 3 11.70 18.80 4.14
N GLY A 4 12.83 18.21 4.54
CA GLY A 4 13.09 16.76 4.46
C GLY A 4 13.61 16.17 3.15
N ASP A 5 14.83 16.49 2.74
CA ASP A 5 15.63 15.67 1.80
C ASP A 5 16.42 14.59 2.57
N ASP A 6 15.73 13.77 3.37
CA ASP A 6 16.38 12.77 4.23
C ASP A 6 16.01 11.34 3.73
N TYR A 7 17.04 10.54 3.41
CA TYR A 7 17.05 9.06 3.23
C TYR A 7 16.83 8.38 1.87
N LEU A 8 16.87 9.04 0.71
CA LEU A 8 16.97 8.29 -0.57
C LEU A 8 18.44 8.01 -0.91
N THR A 9 18.92 6.82 -0.53
CA THR A 9 20.21 6.30 -0.99
C THR A 9 20.00 5.50 -2.27
N ASP A 10 20.83 5.72 -3.28
CA ASP A 10 20.81 4.91 -4.50
C ASP A 10 20.97 3.42 -4.14
N GLY A 11 20.07 2.61 -4.69
CA GLY A 11 20.13 1.16 -4.54
C GLY A 11 21.42 0.62 -5.17
N ARG A 12 22.03 -0.40 -4.56
CA ARG A 12 23.14 -1.12 -5.22
C ARG A 12 22.65 -1.67 -6.56
N PRO A 13 23.45 -1.56 -7.64
CA PRO A 13 23.12 -2.22 -8.88
C PRO A 13 22.98 -3.73 -8.63
N ALA A 14 22.06 -4.35 -9.37
CA ALA A 14 21.94 -5.80 -9.33
C ALA A 14 23.30 -6.45 -9.66
N PRO A 15 23.63 -7.61 -9.07
CA PRO A 15 24.82 -8.35 -9.44
C PRO A 15 24.87 -8.61 -10.95
N LEU A 16 26.08 -8.64 -11.52
CA LEU A 16 26.26 -8.91 -12.95
C LEU A 16 25.57 -10.21 -13.35
N GLY A 17 24.80 -10.17 -14.45
CA GLY A 17 24.04 -11.31 -14.95
C GLY A 17 22.73 -11.60 -14.20
N THR A 18 22.35 -10.78 -13.21
CA THR A 18 21.08 -10.93 -12.46
C THR A 18 20.07 -9.85 -12.83
N VAL A 19 18.82 -10.23 -13.00
CA VAL A 19 17.69 -9.30 -13.12
C VAL A 19 16.81 -9.43 -11.88
N LEU A 20 16.68 -8.34 -11.13
CA LEU A 20 15.78 -8.31 -9.98
C LEU A 20 14.35 -8.03 -10.45
N ARG A 21 13.41 -8.87 -10.02
CA ARG A 21 11.99 -8.68 -10.29
C ARG A 21 11.29 -8.15 -9.04
N TYR A 22 10.62 -7.03 -9.19
CA TYR A 22 9.73 -6.46 -8.17
C TYR A 22 8.31 -6.37 -8.73
N LEU A 23 7.35 -6.44 -7.82
CA LEU A 23 5.94 -6.28 -8.09
C LEU A 23 5.57 -4.80 -7.99
N THR A 24 4.79 -4.33 -8.94
CA THR A 24 4.17 -3.00 -8.92
C THR A 24 2.87 -3.03 -8.11
N ARG A 25 2.26 -1.85 -7.93
CA ARG A 25 0.91 -1.74 -7.37
C ARG A 25 -0.13 -2.47 -8.23
N ASP A 26 0.05 -2.51 -9.55
CA ASP A 26 -0.88 -3.20 -10.46
C ASP A 26 -0.75 -4.72 -10.35
N ASP A 27 0.48 -5.24 -10.19
CA ASP A 27 0.68 -6.68 -9.92
C ASP A 27 -0.01 -7.09 -8.61
N ILE A 28 0.15 -6.29 -7.55
CA ILE A 28 -0.53 -6.51 -6.27
C ILE A 28 -2.05 -6.38 -6.45
N GLY A 29 -2.52 -5.37 -7.20
CA GLY A 29 -3.94 -5.15 -7.46
C GLY A 29 -4.59 -6.35 -8.14
N ALA A 30 -3.90 -6.95 -9.11
CA ALA A 30 -4.36 -8.13 -9.84
C ALA A 30 -4.65 -9.32 -8.90
N TRP A 31 -3.86 -9.53 -7.85
CA TRP A 31 -4.09 -10.58 -6.85
C TRP A 31 -5.44 -10.46 -6.14
N PHE A 32 -5.93 -9.24 -5.95
CA PHE A 32 -7.19 -8.96 -5.25
C PHE A 32 -8.33 -8.56 -6.19
N GLY A 33 -8.09 -8.55 -7.51
CA GLY A 33 -9.06 -8.07 -8.49
C GLY A 33 -9.37 -6.57 -8.37
N VAL A 34 -8.40 -5.75 -7.96
CA VAL A 34 -8.52 -4.29 -7.82
C VAL A 34 -7.47 -3.57 -8.66
N SER A 35 -7.66 -2.27 -8.91
CA SER A 35 -6.66 -1.48 -9.65
C SER A 35 -5.43 -1.15 -8.79
N GLY A 36 -4.28 -0.87 -9.42
CA GLY A 36 -3.11 -0.38 -8.71
C GLY A 36 -3.36 0.95 -7.96
N ASP A 37 -4.27 1.80 -8.45
CA ASP A 37 -4.71 3.00 -7.72
C ASP A 37 -5.42 2.66 -6.41
N ALA A 38 -6.16 1.56 -6.34
CA ALA A 38 -6.74 1.09 -5.08
C ALA A 38 -5.64 0.69 -4.08
N VAL A 39 -4.56 0.07 -4.55
CA VAL A 39 -3.38 -0.27 -3.72
C VAL A 39 -2.62 0.98 -3.27
N ARG A 40 -2.49 2.01 -4.12
CA ARG A 40 -1.97 3.33 -3.71
C ARG A 40 -2.81 3.92 -2.56
N LYS A 41 -4.14 3.85 -2.66
CA LYS A 41 -5.04 4.31 -1.59
C LYS A 41 -4.91 3.47 -0.31
N TRP A 42 -4.57 2.19 -0.40
CA TRP A 42 -4.21 1.40 0.77
C TRP A 42 -2.93 1.92 1.41
N GLN A 43 -1.89 2.18 0.62
CA GLN A 43 -0.67 2.81 1.14
C GLN A 43 -0.97 4.11 1.85
N GLU A 44 -1.68 5.04 1.22
CA GLU A 44 -1.98 6.35 1.83
C GLU A 44 -2.82 6.26 3.09
N ARG A 45 -3.82 5.36 3.12
CA ARG A 45 -4.72 5.20 4.27
C ARG A 45 -4.05 4.49 5.45
N TYR A 46 -3.09 3.63 5.17
CA TYR A 46 -2.44 2.76 6.16
C TYR A 46 -0.91 2.99 6.20
N ALA A 47 -0.46 4.20 5.83
CA ALA A 47 0.96 4.58 5.78
C ALA A 47 1.55 4.76 7.17
N ASP A 48 0.75 5.30 8.09
CA ASP A 48 1.22 5.72 9.40
C ASP A 48 1.03 4.60 10.43
N GLY A 49 2.05 4.43 11.29
CA GLY A 49 2.06 3.48 12.40
C GLY A 49 0.98 3.72 13.46
N GLU A 50 0.17 4.78 13.32
CA GLU A 50 -1.04 5.02 14.12
C GLU A 50 -2.14 3.99 13.82
N THR A 51 -2.13 3.37 12.64
CA THR A 51 -3.04 2.26 12.37
C THR A 51 -2.46 0.96 12.93
N TYR A 52 -3.25 0.23 13.71
CA TYR A 52 -2.88 -1.09 14.28
C TYR A 52 -2.38 -2.13 13.24
N ARG A 53 -2.60 -1.89 11.94
CA ARG A 53 -2.11 -2.72 10.83
C ARG A 53 -1.70 -1.86 9.62
N PRO A 54 -0.46 -1.35 9.56
CA PRO A 54 0.03 -0.59 8.42
C PRO A 54 0.12 -1.48 7.18
N PHE A 55 -0.06 -0.89 5.99
CA PHE A 55 0.18 -1.60 4.74
C PHE A 55 1.69 -1.85 4.58
N PRO A 56 2.13 -3.04 4.12
CA PRO A 56 3.55 -3.35 3.98
C PRO A 56 4.31 -2.31 3.14
N ALA A 57 5.36 -1.73 3.70
CA ALA A 57 6.23 -0.81 2.99
C ALA A 57 6.89 -1.48 1.77
N PRO A 58 7.14 -0.73 0.68
CA PRO A 58 7.89 -1.26 -0.45
C PRO A 58 9.33 -1.59 -0.07
N ASP A 59 9.91 -2.56 -0.76
CA ASP A 59 11.33 -2.92 -0.61
C ASP A 59 12.24 -1.95 -1.38
N VAL A 60 11.74 -1.39 -2.48
CA VAL A 60 12.49 -0.48 -3.36
C VAL A 60 11.60 0.63 -3.91
N ILE A 61 12.23 1.76 -4.24
CA ILE A 61 11.63 2.81 -5.07
C ILE A 61 12.40 2.85 -6.40
N LEU A 62 11.73 2.51 -7.50
CA LEU A 62 12.27 2.53 -8.85
C LEU A 62 11.88 3.84 -9.54
N GLY A 63 12.77 4.83 -9.49
CA GLY A 63 12.45 6.21 -9.86
C GLY A 63 11.44 6.81 -8.88
N GLY A 64 10.15 6.71 -9.19
CA GLY A 64 9.03 7.05 -8.30
C GLY A 64 8.03 5.91 -8.06
N THR A 65 8.32 4.73 -8.62
CA THR A 65 7.42 3.58 -8.55
C THR A 65 7.84 2.67 -7.39
N PRO A 66 6.99 2.46 -6.38
CA PRO A 66 7.32 1.52 -5.31
C PRO A 66 7.24 0.07 -5.82
N GLY A 67 8.16 -0.76 -5.34
CA GLY A 67 8.27 -2.17 -5.68
C GLY A 67 8.33 -3.06 -4.45
N TRP A 68 7.64 -4.21 -4.52
CA TRP A 68 7.68 -5.26 -3.49
C TRP A 68 8.33 -6.52 -4.04
N SER A 69 9.11 -7.19 -3.21
CA SER A 69 9.61 -8.53 -3.51
C SER A 69 8.43 -9.50 -3.67
N PRO A 70 8.45 -10.41 -4.66
CA PRO A 70 7.43 -11.45 -4.81
C PRO A 70 7.23 -12.28 -3.55
N HIS A 71 8.26 -12.42 -2.70
CA HIS A 71 8.17 -13.15 -1.44
C HIS A 71 7.24 -12.50 -0.40
N ARG A 72 6.83 -11.23 -0.60
CA ARG A 72 5.88 -10.53 0.29
C ARG A 72 4.42 -10.90 0.06
N GLU A 73 4.12 -11.77 -0.90
CA GLU A 73 2.75 -12.16 -1.23
C GLU A 73 1.93 -12.57 0.01
N ALA A 74 2.45 -13.50 0.81
CA ALA A 74 1.77 -14.00 2.00
C ALA A 74 1.49 -12.90 3.04
N GLU A 75 2.43 -11.98 3.25
CA GLU A 75 2.30 -10.83 4.15
C GLU A 75 1.16 -9.90 3.68
N ILE A 76 1.13 -9.57 2.39
CA ILE A 76 0.15 -8.66 1.80
C ILE A 76 -1.26 -9.30 1.83
N TYR A 77 -1.39 -10.60 1.58
CA TYR A 77 -2.66 -11.32 1.75
C TYR A 77 -3.14 -11.33 3.20
N ALA A 78 -2.24 -11.57 4.17
CA ALA A 78 -2.58 -11.54 5.58
C ALA A 78 -3.06 -10.15 6.03
N TRP A 79 -2.36 -9.10 5.58
CA TRP A 79 -2.78 -7.72 5.80
C TRP A 79 -4.17 -7.46 5.21
N HIS A 80 -4.41 -7.86 3.95
CA HIS A 80 -5.69 -7.60 3.28
C HIS A 80 -6.87 -8.30 3.97
N LYS A 81 -6.67 -9.51 4.51
CA LYS A 81 -7.66 -10.23 5.32
C LYS A 81 -7.94 -9.55 6.66
N GLY A 82 -6.92 -8.92 7.25
CA GLY A 82 -7.00 -8.29 8.58
C GLY A 82 -7.36 -6.80 8.58
N LYS A 83 -7.37 -6.13 7.42
CA LYS A 83 -7.69 -4.69 7.35
C LYS A 83 -9.15 -4.44 7.77
N PRO A 84 -9.45 -3.36 8.52
CA PRO A 84 -10.82 -2.98 8.83
C PRO A 84 -11.66 -2.87 7.55
N GLY A 85 -12.82 -3.53 7.52
CA GLY A 85 -13.72 -3.50 6.38
C GLY A 85 -14.19 -2.08 6.03
N ARG A 86 -14.68 -1.91 4.79
CA ARG A 86 -15.33 -0.67 4.31
C ARG A 86 -16.66 -0.50 5.07
N GLY A 87 -16.61 0.03 6.29
CA GLY A 87 -17.76 0.16 7.19
C GLY A 87 -17.43 0.27 8.68
N ALA A 88 -16.19 0.00 9.11
CA ALA A 88 -15.80 0.12 10.52
C ALA A 88 -15.62 1.58 11.00
N GLY A 89 -15.58 2.55 10.07
CA GLY A 89 -15.59 3.97 10.36
C GLY A 89 -16.86 4.61 9.80
N GLY A 90 -17.91 4.68 10.61
CA GLY A 90 -19.11 5.51 10.42
C GLY A 90 -19.68 5.54 9.00
N GLY A 91 -20.58 4.61 8.68
CA GLY A 91 -21.51 4.84 7.56
C GLY A 91 -22.18 6.22 7.70
N ARG A 92 -22.35 6.93 6.58
CA ARG A 92 -23.02 8.24 6.55
C ARG A 92 -24.34 8.15 7.35
N PRO A 93 -24.53 8.92 8.43
CA PRO A 93 -25.77 8.89 9.19
C PRO A 93 -26.96 9.07 8.25
N ARG A 94 -27.88 8.11 8.26
CA ARG A 94 -29.14 8.24 7.50
C ARG A 94 -29.96 9.30 8.22
N LYS A 95 -30.23 10.42 7.55
CA LYS A 95 -31.12 11.46 8.08
C LYS A 95 -32.51 10.84 8.24
N GLU A 96 -32.97 10.68 9.49
CA GLU A 96 -34.36 10.32 9.77
C GLU A 96 -35.26 11.46 9.29
N ARG A 97 -36.31 11.12 8.53
CA ARG A 97 -37.35 12.09 8.18
C ARG A 97 -38.23 12.24 9.42
N GLN A 98 -38.30 13.43 9.98
CA GLN A 98 -39.29 13.71 11.04
C GLN A 98 -40.69 13.62 10.42
N PRO A 99 -41.65 12.96 11.09
CA PRO A 99 -43.06 13.04 10.72
C PRO A 99 -43.61 14.42 11.06
N GLU A 100 -44.53 14.88 10.22
CA GLU A 100 -45.33 16.11 10.33
C GLU A 100 -46.20 16.13 11.60
#